data_AF-A0A6N7I9H3-F1
#
_entry.id   AF-A0A6N7I9H3-F1
#
_cell.length_a   1.000
_cell.length_b   1.000
_cell.length_c   1.000
_cell.angle_alpha   90.00
_cell.angle_beta   90.00
_cell.angle_gamma   90.00
#
_symmetry.space_group_name_H-M   'P 1'
#
loop_
_entity.id
_entity.type
_entity.pdbx_description
1 polymer ?
#
loop_
_entity_poly.entity_id
_entity_poly.type
_entity_poly.pdbx_seq_one_letter_code
_entity_poly.pdbx_strand_id
1 'polypeptide(L)'
;MTWQLQEAKQRFSEVLRRAHDDGPQIVTRHGEEVAVVIDISEYRHLTGAARDFKEFLTSGPDFDALELERDREPARFVDLS
;
A
#
# COMPACT_ATOMS: atom_id res chain seq x y z
N MET A 1 19.56 -5.04 0.90
CA MET A 1 20.72 -5.70 1.56
C MET A 1 20.35 -7.16 1.82
N THR A 2 21.33 -8.08 1.81
CA THR A 2 21.09 -9.52 1.83
C THR A 2 21.69 -10.18 3.07
N TRP A 3 20.92 -11.06 3.71
CA TRP A 3 21.27 -11.76 4.95
C TRP A 3 21.27 -13.27 4.71
N GLN A 4 22.27 -14.00 5.21
CA GLN A 4 22.16 -15.45 5.32
C GLN A 4 21.17 -15.80 6.43
N LEU A 5 20.36 -16.85 6.27
CA LEU A 5 19.31 -17.23 7.22
C LEU A 5 19.82 -17.37 8.66
N GLN A 6 21.03 -17.89 8.86
CA GLN A 6 21.64 -18.04 10.18
C GLN A 6 22.04 -16.70 10.81
N GLU A 7 22.47 -15.74 9.99
CA GLU A 7 22.79 -14.38 10.46
C GLU A 7 21.51 -13.61 10.80
N ALA A 8 20.50 -13.68 9.93
CA ALA A 8 19.21 -13.04 10.15
C ALA A 8 18.56 -13.50 11.47
N LYS A 9 18.71 -14.78 11.83
CA LYS A 9 18.23 -15.31 13.12
C LYS A 9 18.96 -14.70 14.32
N GLN A 10 20.28 -14.54 14.23
CA GLN A 10 21.10 -13.99 15.32
C GLN A 10 20.92 -12.48 15.48
N ARG A 11 20.61 -11.78 14.39
CA ARG A 11 20.51 -10.31 14.33
C ARG A 11 19.11 -9.83 13.96
N PHE A 12 18.08 -10.58 14.36
CA PHE A 12 16.72 -10.34 13.87
C PHE A 12 16.21 -8.93 14.18
N SER A 13 16.50 -8.39 15.37
CA SER A 13 16.15 -7.01 15.72
C SER A 13 16.78 -5.97 14.81
N GLU A 14 18.00 -6.22 14.32
CA GLU A 14 18.64 -5.33 13.36
C GLU A 14 18.05 -5.48 11.96
N VAL A 15 17.70 -6.70 11.54
CA VAL A 15 16.98 -6.94 10.28
C VAL A 15 15.67 -6.14 10.28
N LEU A 16 14.91 -6.17 11.38
CA LEU A 16 13.68 -5.39 11.52
C LEU A 16 13.93 -3.88 11.48
N ARG A 17 14.93 -3.39 12.21
CA ARG A 17 15.28 -1.96 12.18
C ARG A 17 15.65 -1.50 10.77
N ARG A 18 16.49 -2.25 10.06
CA ARG A 18 16.86 -1.91 8.67
C ARG A 18 15.68 -2.05 7.70
N ALA A 19 14.78 -3.01 7.92
CA ALA A 19 13.56 -3.14 7.13
C ALA A 19 12.67 -1.89 7.25
N HIS A 20 12.65 -1.28 8.44
CA HIS A 20 11.93 -0.04 8.72
C HIS A 20 12.66 1.21 8.19
N ASP A 21 13.96 1.35 8.46
CA ASP A 21 14.72 2.58 8.20
C ASP A 21 15.32 2.63 6.78
N ASP A 22 15.82 1.49 6.28
CA ASP A 22 16.60 1.40 5.05
C ASP A 22 15.85 0.71 3.89
N GLY A 23 14.66 0.16 4.17
CA GLY A 23 13.83 -0.57 3.20
C GLY A 23 14.08 -2.09 3.16
N PRO A 24 13.61 -2.79 2.11
CA PRO A 24 13.54 -4.26 2.08
C PRO A 24 14.86 -5.01 2.36
N GLN A 25 14.78 -6.05 3.20
CA GLN A 25 15.90 -6.91 3.59
C GLN A 25 15.69 -8.32 3.05
N ILE A 26 16.57 -8.79 2.18
CA ILE A 26 16.47 -10.12 1.55
C ILE A 26 17.13 -11.15 2.46
N VAL A 27 16.46 -12.28 2.67
CA VAL A 27 17.00 -13.44 3.39
C VAL A 27 17.30 -14.56 2.40
N THR A 28 18.50 -15.12 2.50
CA THR A 28 19.00 -16.19 1.64
C THR A 28 19.26 -17.47 2.42
N ARG A 29 19.16 -18.62 1.74
CA ARG A 29 19.58 -19.93 2.27
C ARG A 29 20.42 -20.64 1.21
N HIS A 30 21.67 -20.95 1.54
CA HIS A 30 22.63 -21.52 0.60
C HIS A 30 22.85 -20.65 -0.66
N GLY A 31 22.77 -19.32 -0.49
CA GLY A 31 22.94 -18.36 -1.60
C GLY A 31 21.66 -18.02 -2.38
N GLU A 32 20.61 -18.83 -2.24
CA GLU A 32 19.32 -18.60 -2.91
C GLU A 32 18.42 -17.69 -2.07
N GLU A 33 17.71 -16.75 -2.70
CA GLU A 33 16.72 -15.89 -2.03
C GLU A 33 15.50 -16.72 -1.62
N VAL A 34 15.13 -16.65 -0.34
CA VAL A 34 14.02 -17.46 0.21
C VAL A 34 12.93 -16.65 0.88
N ALA A 35 13.24 -15.42 1.30
CA ALA A 35 12.26 -14.50 1.88
C ALA A 35 12.74 -13.06 1.77
N VAL A 36 11.81 -12.12 1.92
CA VAL A 36 12.09 -10.70 2.10
C VAL A 36 11.36 -10.20 3.34
N VAL A 37 12.04 -9.39 4.14
CA VAL A 37 11.46 -8.67 5.27
C VAL A 37 11.26 -7.21 4.85
N ILE A 38 10.04 -6.72 4.98
CA ILE A 38 9.66 -5.34 4.67
C ILE A 38 8.94 -4.73 5.87
N ASP A 39 8.92 -3.40 5.92
CA ASP A 39 8.11 -2.68 6.91
C ASP A 39 6.61 -3.04 6.79
N ILE A 40 5.91 -3.07 7.93
CA ILE A 40 4.50 -3.46 7.97
C ILE A 40 3.59 -2.47 7.24
N SER A 41 3.93 -1.17 7.23
CA SER A 41 3.17 -0.17 6.48
C SER A 41 3.31 -0.38 4.97
N GLU A 42 4.52 -0.69 4.51
CA GLU A 42 4.80 -1.03 3.12
C GLU A 42 4.06 -2.31 2.70
N TYR A 43 4.10 -3.37 3.52
CA TYR A 43 3.33 -4.58 3.28
C TYR A 43 1.84 -4.30 3.14
N ARG A 44 1.27 -3.47 4.02
CA ARG A 44 -0.16 -3.09 3.97
C ARG A 44 -0.50 -2.27 2.74
N HIS A 45 0.40 -1.39 2.30
CA HIS A 45 0.24 -0.63 1.07
C HIS A 45 0.22 -1.56 -0.15
N LEU A 46 1.20 -2.46 -0.25
CA LEU A 46 1.31 -3.42 -1.35
C LEU A 46 0.15 -4.43 -1.40
N THR A 47 -0.38 -4.82 -0.25
CA THR A 47 -1.48 -5.79 -0.14
C THR A 47 -2.86 -5.16 -0.15
N GLY A 48 -2.97 -3.84 -0.34
CA GLY A 48 -4.26 -3.16 -0.44
C GLY A 48 -5.06 -3.15 0.87
N ALA A 49 -4.39 -3.26 2.02
CA ALA A 49 -5.06 -3.11 3.33
C ALA A 49 -5.45 -1.66 3.64
N ALA A 50 -5.02 -0.70 2.81
CA ALA A 50 -5.69 0.59 2.69
C ALA A 50 -6.90 0.40 1.76
N ARG A 51 -8.12 0.67 2.27
CA ARG A 51 -9.40 0.55 1.53
C ARG A 51 -9.20 0.82 0.06
N ASP A 52 -9.61 -0.11 -0.79
CA ASP A 52 -9.65 0.12 -2.23
C ASP A 52 -10.34 1.47 -2.47
N PHE A 53 -9.75 2.35 -3.28
CA PHE A 53 -10.32 3.64 -3.58
C PHE A 53 -11.77 3.50 -4.07
N LYS A 54 -12.06 2.40 -4.78
CA LYS A 54 -13.42 2.03 -5.16
C LYS A 54 -14.30 1.69 -3.95
N GLU A 55 -13.83 0.88 -3.00
CA GLU A 55 -14.57 0.60 -1.76
C GLU A 55 -14.81 1.88 -0.95
N PHE A 56 -13.83 2.77 -0.88
CA PHE A 56 -14.00 4.08 -0.25
C PHE A 56 -15.09 4.91 -0.94
N LEU A 57 -15.06 5.04 -2.27
CA LEU A 57 -16.08 5.76 -3.03
C LEU A 57 -17.48 5.12 -2.89
N THR A 58 -17.55 3.79 -2.78
CA THR A 58 -18.81 3.04 -2.67
C THR A 58 -19.30 2.91 -1.22
N SER A 59 -18.48 3.29 -0.23
CA SER A 59 -18.85 3.27 1.20
C SER A 59 -19.73 4.45 1.64
N GLY A 60 -20.04 5.37 0.72
CA GLY A 60 -20.97 6.46 0.95
C GLY A 60 -22.42 5.98 1.10
N PRO A 61 -23.35 6.90 1.46
CA PRO A 61 -24.79 6.61 1.48
C PRO A 61 -25.25 6.07 0.12
N ASP A 62 -26.26 5.20 0.14
CA ASP A 62 -26.85 4.69 -1.09
C ASP A 62 -27.37 5.84 -1.96
N PHE A 63 -26.97 5.88 -3.22
CA PHE A 63 -27.34 6.97 -4.13
C PHE A 63 -28.85 7.02 -4.39
N ASP A 64 -29.53 5.89 -4.20
CA ASP A 64 -30.98 5.75 -4.30
C ASP A 64 -31.73 6.55 -3.22
N ALA A 65 -31.05 6.92 -2.13
CA ALA A 65 -31.62 7.78 -1.08
C ALA A 65 -31.48 9.28 -1.38
N LEU A 66 -30.78 9.65 -2.46
CA LEU A 66 -30.59 11.04 -2.86
C LEU A 66 -31.56 11.37 -4.00
N GLU A 67 -32.40 12.39 -3.81
CA GLU A 67 -33.19 12.98 -4.89
C GLU A 67 -32.26 13.82 -5.79
N LEU A 68 -31.53 13.15 -6.69
CA LEU A 68 -30.62 13.77 -7.65
C LEU A 68 -31.31 13.90 -9.00
N GLU A 69 -31.78 15.09 -9.34
CA GLU A 69 -32.15 15.42 -10.70
C GLU A 69 -30.95 15.98 -11.46
N ARG A 70 -30.70 15.45 -12.66
CA ARG A 70 -29.69 16.01 -13.55
C ARG A 70 -30.16 17.39 -14.01
N ASP A 71 -29.48 18.42 -13.53
CA ASP A 71 -29.66 19.77 -14.03
C ASP A 71 -29.36 19.81 -15.54
N ARG A 72 -30.32 20.36 -16.30
CA ARG A 72 -30.24 20.48 -17.76
C ARG A 72 -29.71 21.85 -18.17
N GLU A 73 -29.42 22.72 -17.22
CA GLU A 73 -28.74 23.97 -17.51
C GLU A 73 -27.40 23.69 -18.22
N PRO A 74 -27.10 24.43 -19.30
CA PRO A 74 -25.83 24.30 -19.97
C PRO A 74 -24.69 24.62 -19.00
N ALA A 75 -23.63 23.83 -19.04
CA ALA A 75 -22.44 24.07 -18.22
C ALA A 75 -21.95 25.51 -18.42
N ARG A 76 -21.55 26.15 -17.32
CA ARG A 76 -20.98 27.49 -17.38
C ARG A 76 -19.85 27.53 -18.41
N PHE A 77 -19.83 28.57 -19.22
CA PHE A 77 -18.72 28.81 -20.12
C PHE A 77 -17.46 29.09 -19.29
N VAL A 78 -16.44 28.24 -19.43
CA VAL A 78 -15.12 28.44 -18.82
C VAL A 78 -14.14 28.63 -19.96
N ASP A 79 -13.53 29.82 -20.01
CA ASP A 79 -12.42 30.08 -20.91
C ASP A 79 -11.16 29.39 -20.35
N LEU A 80 -10.54 28.54 -21.16
CA LEU A 80 -9.36 27.73 -20.78
C LEU A 80 -8.07 28.25 -21.46
N SER A 81 -8.13 29.45 -22.04
CA SER A 81 -7.01 30.11 -22.71
C SER A 81 -5.90 30.55 -21.76
#